data_AF-A0A9P8RSN3-F1
#
_entry.id   AF-A0A9P8RSN3-F1
#
_cell.length_a   1.000
_cell.length_b   1.000
_cell.length_c   1.000
_cell.angle_alpha   90.00
_cell.angle_beta   90.00
_cell.angle_gamma   90.00
#
_symmetry.space_group_name_H-M   'P 1'
#
loop_
_entity.id
_entity.type
_entity.pdbx_description
1 polymer ?
#
loop_
_entity_poly.entity_id
_entity_poly.type
_entity_poly.pdbx_seq_one_letter_code
_entity_poly.pdbx_strand_id
1 'polypeptide(L)'
;MPAANRSAGRDVHLYDMKDPDTVLGGLILTNGVTNANLYSMLEIFCIFDSTYFLREEHGMILQRDDHPLNPGNYYILTDAKFKHLGSITISSEPWLVRTISVASGTCAPQFRDAVRERDRRCVLTGQWVPGADLGVWDSFEAAHIFPLAYEDHWINNNYSRWITIEPAAGGPINSVQNGMLLRSQMHNLFDNYIVSINPDDGYKIVCFRWDLDGVAGGHLDQEFLQHPHRPVDQLLRWHFRQAVFANMRGAGEPIFECDFPPGSDNMGEIMGAPKAAERMEFELFSRLVANDRRGASSS
;
A
#
# COMPACT_ATOMS: atom_id res chain seq x y z
N MET A 1 -5.91 16.60 21.98
CA MET A 1 -6.67 15.78 21.02
C MET A 1 -5.80 14.59 20.66
N PRO A 2 -6.29 13.34 20.68
CA PRO A 2 -5.51 12.23 20.16
C PRO A 2 -5.16 12.49 18.69
N ALA A 3 -3.97 12.07 18.26
CA ALA A 3 -3.56 12.20 16.86
C ALA A 3 -4.55 11.45 15.97
N ALA A 4 -4.93 12.07 14.85
CA ALA A 4 -5.79 11.42 13.87
C ALA A 4 -5.08 10.16 13.33
N ASN A 5 -5.83 9.07 13.18
CA ASN A 5 -5.34 7.82 12.63
C ASN A 5 -6.30 7.31 11.54
N ARG A 6 -5.90 6.26 10.85
CA ARG A 6 -6.67 5.70 9.72
C ARG A 6 -7.98 5.00 10.14
N SER A 7 -8.29 4.86 11.43
CA SER A 7 -9.61 4.40 11.87
C SER A 7 -10.69 5.47 11.74
N ALA A 8 -10.32 6.75 11.62
CA ALA A 8 -11.27 7.82 11.42
C ALA A 8 -12.02 7.67 10.09
N GLY A 9 -13.35 7.54 10.17
CA GLY A 9 -14.24 7.43 9.01
C GLY A 9 -14.56 6.00 8.56
N ARG A 10 -13.99 4.96 9.20
CA ARG A 10 -14.35 3.57 8.91
C ARG A 10 -15.83 3.32 9.15
N ASP A 11 -16.42 2.55 8.26
CA ASP A 11 -17.82 2.12 8.28
C ASP A 11 -17.96 0.60 8.31
N VAL A 12 -16.85 -0.13 8.17
CA VAL A 12 -16.72 -1.57 8.44
C VAL A 12 -15.79 -1.77 9.62
N HIS A 13 -16.26 -2.52 10.63
CA HIS A 13 -15.51 -2.81 11.86
C HIS A 13 -15.46 -4.31 12.14
N LEU A 14 -14.31 -4.78 12.60
CA LEU A 14 -14.00 -6.20 12.84
C LEU A 14 -13.74 -6.43 14.33
N TYR A 15 -14.41 -7.41 14.91
CA TYR A 15 -14.34 -7.75 16.34
C TYR A 15 -14.08 -9.24 16.55
N ASP A 16 -13.47 -9.59 17.68
CA ASP A 16 -13.56 -10.95 18.20
C ASP A 16 -14.94 -11.08 18.89
N MET A 17 -15.69 -12.14 18.58
CA MET A 17 -16.95 -12.40 19.28
C MET A 17 -16.77 -12.57 20.81
N LYS A 18 -15.57 -12.94 21.26
CA LYS A 18 -15.24 -13.09 22.69
C LYS A 18 -14.94 -11.77 23.39
N ASP A 19 -14.57 -10.75 22.62
CA ASP A 19 -14.26 -9.41 23.10
C ASP A 19 -14.89 -8.37 22.15
N PRO A 20 -16.23 -8.26 22.16
CA PRO A 20 -16.96 -7.43 21.20
C PRO A 20 -16.76 -5.93 21.42
N ASP A 21 -16.13 -5.52 22.53
CA ASP A 21 -15.86 -4.12 22.85
C ASP A 21 -14.53 -3.64 22.26
N THR A 22 -13.66 -4.57 21.81
CA THR A 22 -12.35 -4.25 21.24
C THR A 22 -12.35 -4.39 19.73
N VAL A 23 -12.17 -3.28 19.02
CA VAL A 23 -12.00 -3.26 17.56
C VAL A 23 -10.63 -3.86 17.20
N LEU A 24 -10.64 -5.00 16.50
CA LEU A 24 -9.43 -5.63 15.97
C LEU A 24 -8.91 -4.93 14.72
N GLY A 25 -9.84 -4.33 13.95
CA GLY A 25 -9.54 -3.64 12.72
C GLY A 25 -10.80 -3.20 11.99
N GLY A 26 -10.64 -2.76 10.74
CA GLY A 26 -11.76 -2.34 9.92
C GLY A 26 -11.28 -1.64 8.65
N LEU A 27 -12.20 -1.16 7.83
CA LEU A 27 -11.86 -0.37 6.65
C LEU A 27 -12.91 0.70 6.38
N ILE A 28 -12.55 1.67 5.55
CA ILE A 28 -13.51 2.50 4.84
C ILE A 28 -13.95 1.68 3.63
N LEU A 29 -15.23 1.39 3.53
CA LEU A 29 -15.80 0.65 2.42
C LEU A 29 -15.80 1.53 1.17
N THR A 30 -15.10 1.08 0.13
CA THR A 30 -15.12 1.70 -1.19
C THR A 30 -15.74 0.75 -2.21
N ASN A 31 -16.08 1.29 -3.39
CA ASN A 31 -16.63 0.51 -4.48
C ASN A 31 -15.75 -0.71 -4.81
N GLY A 32 -16.41 -1.82 -5.13
CA GLY A 32 -15.76 -3.06 -5.57
C GLY A 32 -15.26 -4.00 -4.46
N VAL A 33 -15.32 -3.60 -3.18
CA VAL A 33 -15.01 -4.49 -2.06
C VAL A 33 -16.15 -5.50 -1.87
N THR A 34 -15.81 -6.79 -1.94
CA THR A 34 -16.74 -7.91 -1.75
C THR A 34 -16.55 -8.60 -0.40
N ASN A 35 -17.47 -9.51 -0.05
CA ASN A 35 -17.32 -10.37 1.12
C ASN A 35 -16.03 -11.20 1.07
N ALA A 36 -15.72 -11.79 -0.09
CA ALA A 36 -14.48 -12.53 -0.31
C ALA A 36 -13.25 -11.64 -0.11
N ASN A 37 -13.30 -10.37 -0.51
CA ASN A 37 -12.23 -9.43 -0.23
C ASN A 37 -12.02 -9.19 1.27
N LEU A 38 -13.10 -9.01 2.04
CA LEU A 38 -13.00 -8.84 3.49
C LEU A 38 -12.30 -10.03 4.16
N TYR A 39 -12.68 -11.25 3.78
CA TYR A 39 -12.02 -12.48 4.27
C TYR A 39 -10.51 -12.49 3.94
N SER A 40 -10.15 -12.23 2.69
CA SER A 40 -8.75 -12.23 2.26
C SER A 40 -7.91 -11.13 2.94
N MET A 41 -8.49 -9.95 3.18
CA MET A 41 -7.81 -8.88 3.91
C MET A 41 -7.71 -9.17 5.41
N LEU A 42 -8.72 -9.79 6.01
CA LEU A 42 -8.68 -10.23 7.41
C LEU A 42 -7.56 -11.25 7.65
N GLU A 43 -7.41 -12.23 6.74
CA GLU A 43 -6.38 -13.28 6.80
C GLU A 43 -4.95 -12.73 6.69
N ILE A 44 -4.77 -11.49 6.23
CA ILE A 44 -3.44 -10.85 6.17
C ILE A 44 -2.93 -10.48 7.57
N PHE A 45 -3.81 -9.98 8.45
CA PHE A 45 -3.42 -9.45 9.76
C PHE A 45 -3.97 -10.24 10.96
N CYS A 46 -4.91 -11.16 10.76
CA CYS A 46 -5.38 -12.10 11.76
C CYS A 46 -4.86 -13.51 11.48
N ILE A 47 -4.30 -14.15 12.50
CA ILE A 47 -3.82 -15.53 12.48
C ILE A 47 -4.83 -16.37 13.26
N PHE A 48 -5.36 -17.40 12.61
CA PHE A 48 -6.36 -18.30 13.18
C PHE A 48 -5.75 -19.69 13.40
N ASP A 49 -5.99 -20.27 14.58
CA ASP A 49 -5.59 -21.66 14.90
C ASP A 49 -6.69 -22.70 14.57
N SER A 50 -7.86 -22.22 14.17
CA SER A 50 -9.04 -23.03 13.86
C SER A 50 -9.79 -22.47 12.65
N THR A 51 -10.79 -23.22 12.17
CA THR A 51 -11.78 -22.65 11.26
C THR A 51 -12.48 -21.46 11.92
N TYR A 52 -12.76 -20.44 11.14
CA TYR A 52 -13.48 -19.25 11.59
C TYR A 52 -14.56 -18.85 10.58
N PHE A 53 -15.52 -18.06 11.05
CA PHE A 53 -16.59 -17.48 10.25
C PHE A 53 -16.74 -16.00 10.59
N LEU A 54 -17.13 -15.19 9.62
CA LEU A 54 -17.60 -13.83 9.87
C LEU A 54 -19.12 -13.83 10.01
N ARG A 55 -19.61 -13.09 11.00
CA ARG A 55 -21.04 -12.87 11.22
C ARG A 55 -21.34 -11.39 11.27
N GLU A 56 -22.38 -10.99 10.56
CA GLU A 56 -22.93 -9.64 10.67
C GLU A 56 -23.56 -9.43 12.06
N GLU A 57 -23.70 -8.17 12.46
CA GLU A 57 -24.37 -7.77 13.70
C GLU A 57 -25.78 -8.37 13.85
N HIS A 58 -26.52 -8.46 12.74
CA HIS A 58 -27.88 -9.02 12.70
C HIS A 58 -27.92 -10.56 12.60
N GLY A 59 -26.78 -11.23 12.79
CA GLY A 59 -26.69 -12.65 13.08
C GLY A 59 -26.49 -13.59 11.89
N MET A 60 -26.49 -13.09 10.66
CA MET A 60 -26.22 -13.92 9.48
C MET A 60 -24.71 -14.16 9.31
N ILE A 61 -24.35 -15.41 9.00
CA ILE A 61 -22.97 -15.76 8.64
C ILE A 61 -22.70 -15.22 7.24
N LEU A 62 -21.70 -14.34 7.15
CA LEU A 62 -21.24 -13.74 5.91
C LEU A 62 -20.60 -14.83 5.04
N GLN A 63 -21.17 -15.07 3.87
CA GLN A 63 -20.60 -16.04 2.93
C GLN A 63 -19.33 -15.46 2.30
N ARG A 64 -18.34 -16.32 2.04
CA ARG A 64 -17.13 -15.93 1.30
C ARG A 64 -17.42 -15.96 -0.20
N ASP A 65 -17.99 -14.88 -0.72
CA ASP A 65 -18.43 -14.76 -2.11
C ASP A 65 -18.17 -13.35 -2.69
N ASP A 66 -18.53 -13.18 -3.96
CA ASP A 66 -18.29 -11.93 -4.71
C ASP A 66 -19.43 -10.91 -4.56
N HIS A 67 -20.36 -11.12 -3.63
CA HIS A 67 -21.37 -10.11 -3.35
C HIS A 67 -20.73 -8.86 -2.72
N PRO A 68 -21.25 -7.66 -3.02
CA PRO A 68 -20.77 -6.43 -2.40
C PRO A 68 -20.85 -6.51 -0.88
N LEU A 69 -19.79 -6.05 -0.21
CA LEU A 69 -19.77 -5.92 1.24
C LEU A 69 -20.68 -4.77 1.65
N ASN A 70 -21.36 -4.90 2.80
CA ASN A 70 -22.15 -3.82 3.38
C ASN A 70 -21.37 -3.12 4.50
N PRO A 71 -21.65 -1.83 4.78
CA PRO A 71 -21.19 -1.21 6.01
C PRO A 71 -21.76 -1.93 7.24
N GLY A 72 -20.97 -2.01 8.32
CA GLY A 72 -21.45 -2.58 9.58
C GLY A 72 -20.37 -3.20 10.45
N ASN A 73 -20.83 -3.81 11.54
CA ASN A 73 -20.00 -4.55 12.48
C ASN A 73 -19.99 -6.04 12.13
N TYR A 74 -18.79 -6.59 12.03
CA TYR A 74 -18.54 -7.98 11.70
C TYR A 74 -17.78 -8.66 12.85
N TYR A 75 -18.31 -9.79 13.30
CA TYR A 75 -17.80 -10.54 14.43
C TYR A 75 -17.14 -11.82 13.91
N ILE A 76 -15.94 -12.10 14.39
CA ILE A 76 -15.21 -13.32 14.07
C ILE A 76 -15.59 -14.41 15.07
N LEU A 77 -16.09 -15.53 14.56
CA LEU A 77 -16.42 -16.72 15.35
C LEU A 77 -15.42 -17.82 15.02
N THR A 78 -14.61 -18.21 15.99
CA THR A 78 -13.71 -19.37 15.92
C THR A 78 -14.42 -20.63 16.37
N ASP A 79 -14.34 -21.71 15.59
CA ASP A 79 -14.94 -23.00 15.95
C ASP A 79 -14.11 -23.69 17.05
N ALA A 80 -14.69 -23.80 18.24
CA ALA A 80 -14.09 -24.49 19.39
C ALA A 80 -14.34 -26.01 19.30
N LYS A 81 -13.87 -26.67 18.23
CA LYS A 81 -14.01 -28.15 18.10
C LYS A 81 -13.22 -28.94 19.14
N PHE A 82 -12.23 -28.31 19.78
CA PHE A 82 -11.44 -28.90 20.85
C PHE A 82 -11.52 -27.99 22.07
N LYS A 83 -11.37 -28.54 23.28
CA LYS A 83 -11.47 -27.86 24.59
C LYS A 83 -10.62 -26.58 24.76
N HIS A 84 -9.79 -26.23 23.78
CA HIS A 84 -9.16 -24.92 23.64
C HIS A 84 -10.02 -24.09 22.70
N LEU A 85 -10.66 -23.06 23.25
CA LEU A 85 -11.42 -22.06 22.53
C LEU A 85 -10.53 -21.49 21.41
N GLY A 86 -10.82 -21.79 20.14
CA GLY A 86 -9.94 -21.41 19.01
C GLY A 86 -9.58 -19.93 19.08
N SER A 87 -8.30 -19.56 18.96
CA SER A 87 -7.81 -18.23 19.26
C SER A 87 -7.54 -17.40 18.00
N ILE A 88 -7.71 -16.09 18.14
CA ILE A 88 -7.33 -15.11 17.12
C ILE A 88 -6.09 -14.41 17.63
N THR A 89 -5.01 -14.47 16.87
CA THR A 89 -3.81 -13.69 17.14
C THR A 89 -3.67 -12.61 16.09
N ILE A 90 -3.63 -11.34 16.51
CA ILE A 90 -3.30 -10.25 15.59
C ILE A 90 -1.80 -10.31 15.29
N SER A 91 -1.46 -10.38 14.00
CA SER A 91 -0.08 -10.39 13.55
C SER A 91 0.65 -9.14 14.05
N SER A 92 1.87 -9.32 14.55
CA SER A 92 2.77 -8.25 14.98
C SER A 92 3.69 -7.76 13.86
N GLU A 93 3.54 -8.27 12.63
CA GLU A 93 4.38 -7.91 11.49
C GLU A 93 4.35 -6.40 11.25
N PRO A 94 5.49 -5.70 11.24
CA PRO A 94 5.50 -4.27 10.95
C PRO A 94 5.12 -4.03 9.49
N TRP A 95 4.46 -2.90 9.23
CA TRP A 95 4.45 -2.34 7.87
C TRP A 95 5.58 -1.32 7.74
N LEU A 96 6.18 -1.24 6.56
CA LEU A 96 7.20 -0.26 6.24
C LEU A 96 6.54 1.11 6.08
N VAL A 97 7.03 2.12 6.80
CA VAL A 97 6.45 3.47 6.76
C VAL A 97 6.94 4.17 5.51
N ARG A 98 6.03 4.69 4.71
CA ARG A 98 6.37 5.58 3.59
C ARG A 98 5.93 6.99 3.96
N THR A 99 6.79 7.99 3.71
CA THR A 99 6.42 9.39 3.88
C THR A 99 6.48 10.11 2.54
N ILE A 100 5.68 11.17 2.41
CA ILE A 100 5.73 12.10 1.27
C ILE A 100 7.00 12.94 1.43
N SER A 101 8.18 12.35 1.20
CA SER A 101 9.37 13.19 1.09
C SER A 101 9.23 13.93 -0.24
N VAL A 102 9.03 15.26 -0.18
CA VAL A 102 9.00 16.18 -1.35
C VAL A 102 10.27 16.06 -2.21
N ALA A 103 11.33 15.49 -1.63
CA ALA A 103 12.48 14.97 -2.35
C ALA A 103 12.44 13.44 -2.34
N SER A 104 11.59 12.80 -3.15
CA SER A 104 11.78 11.39 -3.50
C SER A 104 13.21 11.30 -4.03
N GLY A 105 14.07 10.55 -3.33
CA GLY A 105 15.43 10.29 -3.81
C GLY A 105 15.36 9.92 -5.28
N THR A 106 16.07 10.68 -6.13
CA THR A 106 15.83 10.66 -7.57
C THR A 106 15.98 9.25 -8.13
N CYS A 107 14.82 8.66 -8.45
CA CYS A 107 14.63 7.46 -9.22
C CYS A 107 15.67 7.37 -10.36
N ALA A 108 16.36 6.22 -10.48
CA ALA A 108 17.41 6.03 -11.46
C ALA A 108 16.88 6.38 -12.87
N PRO A 109 17.57 7.23 -13.67
CA PRO A 109 17.07 7.66 -14.97
C PRO A 109 16.64 6.49 -15.86
N GLN A 110 17.39 5.39 -15.84
CA GLN A 110 17.11 4.18 -16.60
C GLN A 110 15.80 3.50 -16.18
N PHE A 111 15.52 3.39 -14.87
CA PHE A 111 14.25 2.86 -14.39
C PHE A 111 13.11 3.77 -14.83
N ARG A 112 13.26 5.08 -14.62
CA ARG A 112 12.23 6.06 -14.91
C ARG A 112 11.85 6.01 -16.39
N ASP A 113 12.86 6.00 -17.26
CA ASP A 113 12.67 6.02 -18.70
C ASP A 113 12.08 4.68 -19.18
N ALA A 114 12.52 3.54 -18.61
CA ALA A 114 11.95 2.23 -18.92
C ALA A 114 10.47 2.10 -18.51
N VAL A 115 10.10 2.59 -17.33
CA VAL A 115 8.69 2.60 -16.86
C VAL A 115 7.84 3.51 -17.73
N ARG A 116 8.35 4.70 -18.05
CA ARG A 116 7.67 5.67 -18.91
C ARG A 116 7.38 5.10 -20.30
N GLU A 117 8.39 4.52 -20.94
CA GLU A 117 8.25 3.95 -22.28
C GLU A 117 7.31 2.74 -22.28
N ARG A 118 7.35 1.91 -21.24
CA ARG A 118 6.45 0.76 -21.10
C ARG A 118 4.99 1.17 -20.94
N ASP A 119 4.72 2.14 -20.07
CA ASP A 119 3.35 2.39 -19.60
C ASP A 119 2.61 3.43 -20.42
N ARG A 120 3.24 4.58 -20.69
CA ARG A 120 2.69 5.72 -21.47
C ARG A 120 1.31 6.26 -21.02
N ARG A 121 0.77 5.73 -19.92
CA ARG A 121 -0.46 6.15 -19.24
C ARG A 121 -0.33 5.87 -17.74
N CYS A 122 -1.18 6.51 -16.95
CA CYS A 122 -1.31 6.15 -15.54
C CYS A 122 -1.90 4.75 -15.41
N VAL A 123 -1.19 3.85 -14.74
CA VAL A 123 -1.61 2.44 -14.58
C VAL A 123 -2.91 2.31 -13.78
N LEU A 124 -3.15 3.20 -12.80
CA LEU A 124 -4.33 3.14 -11.95
C LEU A 124 -5.56 3.82 -12.56
N THR A 125 -5.40 4.95 -13.25
CA THR A 125 -6.53 5.71 -13.82
C THR A 125 -6.77 5.43 -15.30
N GLY A 126 -5.83 4.76 -15.99
CA GLY A 126 -5.86 4.54 -17.44
C GLY A 126 -5.59 5.80 -18.28
N GLN A 127 -5.39 6.97 -17.66
CA GLN A 127 -5.22 8.24 -18.36
C GLN A 127 -3.89 8.28 -19.13
N TRP A 128 -3.97 8.43 -20.45
CA TRP A 128 -2.82 8.59 -21.34
C TRP A 128 -2.01 9.85 -21.02
N VAL A 129 -0.69 9.75 -21.23
CA VAL A 129 0.24 10.88 -21.18
C VAL A 129 0.19 11.60 -22.55
N PRO A 130 -0.42 12.79 -22.67
CA PRO A 130 -0.59 13.44 -23.97
C PRO A 130 0.74 13.79 -24.65
N GLY A 131 1.77 14.06 -23.85
CA GLY A 131 3.09 14.47 -24.31
C GLY A 131 4.10 13.33 -24.48
N ALA A 132 3.71 12.06 -24.33
CA ALA A 132 4.66 10.93 -24.32
C ALA A 132 5.53 10.88 -25.58
N ASP A 133 4.94 11.08 -26.77
CA ASP A 133 5.67 11.08 -28.05
C ASP A 133 6.69 12.22 -28.18
N LEU A 134 6.51 13.29 -27.40
CA LEU A 134 7.42 14.44 -27.35
C LEU A 134 8.42 14.33 -26.18
N GLY A 135 8.40 13.22 -25.44
CA GLY A 135 9.19 13.05 -24.21
C GLY A 135 8.74 13.96 -23.05
N VAL A 136 7.50 14.47 -23.11
CA VAL A 136 6.91 15.35 -22.09
C VAL A 136 6.02 14.52 -21.17
N TRP A 137 6.39 14.48 -19.88
CA TRP A 137 5.81 13.60 -18.86
C TRP A 137 5.14 14.37 -17.71
N ASP A 138 4.69 15.59 -17.98
CA ASP A 138 4.16 16.50 -16.96
C ASP A 138 3.02 15.86 -16.16
N SER A 139 3.11 15.93 -14.83
CA SER A 139 2.17 15.30 -13.87
C SER A 139 2.17 13.77 -13.84
N PHE A 140 3.17 13.11 -14.44
CA PHE A 140 3.35 11.65 -14.38
C PHE A 140 4.74 11.27 -13.85
N GLU A 141 4.74 10.31 -12.93
CA GLU A 141 5.90 9.89 -12.16
C GLU A 141 6.04 8.37 -12.21
N ALA A 142 7.28 7.90 -12.34
CA ALA A 142 7.59 6.49 -12.24
C ALA A 142 7.70 6.13 -10.75
N ALA A 143 6.76 5.34 -10.27
CA ALA A 143 6.61 4.94 -8.88
C ALA A 143 7.21 3.55 -8.65
N HIS A 144 8.02 3.39 -7.61
CA HIS A 144 8.48 2.07 -7.17
C HIS A 144 7.44 1.39 -6.29
N ILE A 145 7.10 0.13 -6.60
CA ILE A 145 6.15 -0.70 -5.85
C ILE A 145 6.75 -1.09 -4.50
N PHE A 146 7.99 -1.53 -4.49
CA PHE A 146 8.80 -1.69 -3.30
C PHE A 146 9.72 -0.47 -3.16
N PRO A 147 9.69 0.23 -2.02
CA PRO A 147 10.37 1.53 -1.87
C PRO A 147 11.89 1.40 -1.85
N LEU A 148 12.58 2.30 -2.53
CA LEU A 148 14.06 2.39 -2.51
C LEU A 148 14.62 2.64 -1.11
N ALA A 149 13.89 3.37 -0.25
CA ALA A 149 14.33 3.67 1.12
C ALA A 149 14.52 2.44 2.01
N TYR A 150 14.03 1.28 1.58
CA TYR A 150 14.13 0.02 2.31
C TYR A 150 14.95 -1.03 1.54
N GLU A 151 15.96 -0.61 0.80
CA GLU A 151 16.84 -1.51 0.04
C GLU A 151 17.51 -2.57 0.95
N ASP A 152 17.91 -2.22 2.17
CA ASP A 152 18.44 -3.21 3.12
C ASP A 152 17.40 -4.28 3.47
N HIS A 153 16.13 -3.89 3.67
CA HIS A 153 15.04 -4.83 3.89
C HIS A 153 14.80 -5.72 2.66
N TRP A 154 14.90 -5.14 1.46
CA TRP A 154 14.82 -5.86 0.19
C TRP A 154 15.90 -6.93 0.06
N ILE A 155 17.15 -6.58 0.38
CA ILE A 155 18.31 -7.49 0.33
C ILE A 155 18.17 -8.58 1.39
N ASN A 156 17.92 -8.21 2.65
CA ASN A 156 17.86 -9.15 3.78
C ASN A 156 16.75 -10.19 3.63
N ASN A 157 15.64 -9.82 2.98
CA ASN A 157 14.53 -10.74 2.70
C ASN A 157 14.61 -11.39 1.32
N ASN A 158 15.71 -11.18 0.58
CA ASN A 158 15.97 -11.74 -0.74
C ASN A 158 14.83 -11.47 -1.75
N TYR A 159 14.21 -10.29 -1.73
CA TYR A 159 13.09 -9.97 -2.62
C TYR A 159 13.51 -9.82 -4.09
N SER A 160 14.80 -9.64 -4.36
CA SER A 160 15.39 -9.73 -5.70
C SER A 160 15.09 -11.04 -6.42
N ARG A 161 14.84 -12.14 -5.70
CA ARG A 161 14.47 -13.44 -6.29
C ARG A 161 13.23 -13.41 -7.17
N TRP A 162 12.37 -12.39 -7.03
CA TRP A 162 11.16 -12.23 -7.82
C TRP A 162 11.40 -11.48 -9.14
N ILE A 163 12.51 -10.78 -9.26
CA ILE A 163 12.88 -10.04 -10.46
C ILE A 163 13.45 -11.02 -11.48
N THR A 164 13.01 -10.89 -12.73
CA THR A 164 13.53 -11.67 -13.87
C THR A 164 14.22 -10.79 -14.91
N ILE A 165 14.02 -9.47 -14.84
CA ILE A 165 14.64 -8.48 -15.72
C ILE A 165 15.62 -7.65 -14.92
N GLU A 166 16.90 -7.94 -15.11
CA GLU A 166 17.97 -7.19 -14.47
C GLU A 166 18.09 -5.79 -15.07
N PRO A 167 18.15 -4.73 -14.24
CA PRO A 167 18.35 -3.38 -14.74
C PRO A 167 19.80 -3.13 -15.11
N ALA A 168 20.03 -2.18 -16.02
CA ALA A 168 21.37 -1.79 -16.44
C ALA A 168 22.23 -1.16 -15.32
N ALA A 169 21.58 -0.59 -14.30
CA ALA A 169 22.25 0.06 -13.17
C ALA A 169 21.34 0.07 -11.93
N GLY A 170 21.93 0.20 -10.74
CA GLY A 170 21.20 0.39 -9.48
C GLY A 170 20.62 -0.88 -8.86
N GLY A 171 21.02 -2.07 -9.33
CA GLY A 171 20.63 -3.35 -8.74
C GLY A 171 19.15 -3.73 -8.95
N PRO A 172 18.74 -4.97 -8.61
CA PRO A 172 17.43 -5.52 -8.95
C PRO A 172 16.22 -4.70 -8.47
N ILE A 173 16.37 -3.92 -7.40
CA ILE A 173 15.32 -3.03 -6.89
C ILE A 173 14.93 -1.93 -7.90
N ASN A 174 15.84 -1.57 -8.80
CA ASN A 174 15.62 -0.65 -9.91
C ASN A 174 15.18 -1.36 -11.21
N SER A 175 14.74 -2.62 -11.12
CA SER A 175 14.10 -3.29 -12.25
C SER A 175 12.78 -2.60 -12.62
N VAL A 176 12.49 -2.52 -13.92
CA VAL A 176 11.20 -2.04 -14.43
C VAL A 176 10.01 -2.84 -13.86
N GLN A 177 10.24 -4.10 -13.45
CA GLN A 177 9.24 -4.95 -12.81
C GLN A 177 8.91 -4.54 -11.36
N ASN A 178 9.67 -3.62 -10.77
CA ASN A 178 9.36 -2.97 -9.50
C ASN A 178 8.72 -1.59 -9.70
N GLY A 179 8.31 -1.24 -10.93
CA GLY A 179 7.87 0.11 -11.26
C GLY A 179 6.56 0.20 -12.01
N MET A 180 5.84 1.31 -11.83
CA MET A 180 4.64 1.66 -12.60
C MET A 180 4.52 3.18 -12.77
N LEU A 181 4.00 3.63 -13.90
CA LEU A 181 3.76 5.04 -14.18
C LEU A 181 2.42 5.47 -13.58
N LEU A 182 2.45 6.53 -12.79
CA LEU A 182 1.28 7.07 -12.11
C LEU A 182 1.16 8.57 -12.30
N ARG A 183 -0.06 9.09 -12.25
CA ARG A 183 -0.25 10.53 -12.05
C ARG A 183 0.33 10.92 -10.69
N SER A 184 0.94 12.10 -10.56
CA SER A 184 1.60 12.55 -9.32
C SER A 184 0.71 12.40 -8.08
N GLN A 185 -0.57 12.77 -8.17
CA GLN A 185 -1.50 12.58 -7.04
C GLN A 185 -1.69 11.10 -6.69
N MET A 186 -1.83 10.24 -7.69
CA MET A 186 -2.04 8.81 -7.48
C MET A 186 -0.77 8.11 -6.99
N HIS A 187 0.41 8.58 -7.40
CA HIS A 187 1.68 8.16 -6.84
C HIS A 187 1.74 8.43 -5.33
N ASN A 188 1.35 9.63 -4.91
CA ASN A 188 1.26 9.97 -3.48
C ASN A 188 0.29 9.06 -2.72
N LEU A 189 -0.89 8.78 -3.28
CA LEU A 189 -1.85 7.87 -2.64
C LEU A 189 -1.32 6.44 -2.56
N PHE A 190 -0.63 5.97 -3.60
CA PHE A 190 -0.06 4.64 -3.66
C PHE A 190 1.06 4.47 -2.64
N ASP A 191 1.99 5.43 -2.58
CA ASP A 191 3.08 5.44 -1.61
C ASP A 191 2.57 5.49 -0.17
N ASN A 192 1.49 6.21 0.11
CA ASN A 192 0.88 6.23 1.45
C ASN A 192 0.02 4.99 1.73
N TYR A 193 0.02 3.99 0.86
CA TYR A 193 -0.83 2.82 0.94
C TYR A 193 -2.34 3.14 0.98
N ILE A 194 -2.77 4.31 0.50
CA ILE A 194 -4.17 4.70 0.45
C ILE A 194 -4.89 3.99 -0.70
N VAL A 195 -4.15 3.71 -1.79
CA VAL A 195 -4.60 2.87 -2.90
C VAL A 195 -3.61 1.73 -3.08
N SER A 196 -4.11 0.54 -3.41
CA SER A 196 -3.28 -0.60 -3.76
C SER A 196 -3.99 -1.48 -4.80
N ILE A 197 -3.27 -2.44 -5.36
CA ILE A 197 -3.79 -3.41 -6.32
C ILE A 197 -3.78 -4.78 -5.66
N ASN A 198 -4.89 -5.52 -5.73
CA ASN A 198 -4.97 -6.90 -5.30
C ASN A 198 -4.78 -7.84 -6.51
N PRO A 199 -3.59 -8.44 -6.71
CA PRO A 199 -3.36 -9.33 -7.86
C PRO A 199 -4.15 -10.65 -7.75
N ASP A 200 -4.61 -11.03 -6.55
CA ASP A 200 -5.35 -12.27 -6.32
C ASP A 200 -6.86 -12.14 -6.59
N ASP A 201 -7.32 -10.94 -6.93
CA ASP A 201 -8.70 -10.64 -7.29
C ASP A 201 -8.74 -9.88 -8.61
N GLY A 202 -8.20 -10.50 -9.66
CA GLY A 202 -8.22 -9.95 -11.01
C GLY A 202 -7.44 -8.64 -11.19
N TYR A 203 -6.50 -8.32 -10.30
CA TYR A 203 -5.80 -7.02 -10.24
C TYR A 203 -6.74 -5.85 -9.94
N LYS A 204 -7.73 -6.09 -9.07
CA LYS A 204 -8.64 -5.05 -8.57
C LYS A 204 -7.89 -3.95 -7.83
N ILE A 205 -8.26 -2.71 -8.12
CA ILE A 205 -7.80 -1.51 -7.42
C ILE A 205 -8.66 -1.34 -6.16
N VAL A 206 -7.99 -1.28 -5.01
CA VAL A 206 -8.60 -1.15 -3.69
C VAL A 206 -8.16 0.16 -3.07
N CYS A 207 -9.13 1.00 -2.72
CA CYS A 207 -8.91 2.24 -1.96
C CYS A 207 -9.24 2.00 -0.49
N PHE A 208 -8.35 2.41 0.40
CA PHE A 208 -8.53 2.29 1.86
C PHE A 208 -8.97 3.60 2.52
N ARG A 209 -9.16 4.66 1.70
CA ARG A 209 -9.74 5.96 2.05
C ARG A 209 -10.72 6.38 0.94
N TRP A 210 -11.27 7.58 1.05
CA TRP A 210 -12.17 8.13 0.04
C TRP A 210 -11.57 8.11 -1.36
N ASP A 211 -12.31 7.50 -2.29
CA ASP A 211 -11.95 7.41 -3.70
C ASP A 211 -12.38 8.67 -4.44
N LEU A 212 -11.47 9.65 -4.52
CA LEU A 212 -11.73 10.94 -5.18
C LEU A 212 -11.61 10.84 -6.71
N ASP A 213 -10.89 9.85 -7.22
CA ASP A 213 -10.60 9.67 -8.64
C ASP A 213 -11.49 8.62 -9.31
N GLY A 214 -12.34 7.92 -8.54
CA GLY A 214 -13.27 6.91 -9.06
C GLY A 214 -12.58 5.63 -9.53
N VAL A 215 -11.43 5.28 -8.94
CA VAL A 215 -10.63 4.10 -9.34
C VAL A 215 -10.98 2.84 -8.54
N ALA A 216 -11.67 2.96 -7.40
CA ALA A 216 -11.98 1.83 -6.54
C ALA A 216 -12.89 0.82 -7.23
N GLY A 217 -12.52 -0.46 -7.17
CA GLY A 217 -13.22 -1.55 -7.85
C GLY A 217 -12.91 -1.66 -9.34
N GLY A 218 -12.16 -0.70 -9.90
CA GLY A 218 -11.55 -0.84 -11.22
C GLY A 218 -10.50 -1.97 -11.23
N HIS A 219 -10.09 -2.40 -12.42
CA HIS A 219 -9.07 -3.44 -12.59
C HIS A 219 -7.99 -2.92 -13.53
N LEU A 220 -6.76 -3.42 -13.38
CA LEU A 220 -5.69 -3.05 -14.30
C LEU A 220 -6.02 -3.47 -15.73
N ASP A 221 -5.55 -2.66 -16.67
CA ASP A 221 -5.74 -2.88 -18.09
C ASP A 221 -5.06 -4.19 -18.56
N GLN A 222 -5.75 -4.95 -19.42
CA GLN A 222 -5.27 -6.24 -19.90
C GLN A 222 -3.99 -6.15 -20.75
N GLU A 223 -3.81 -5.09 -21.52
CA GLU A 223 -2.59 -4.86 -22.30
C GLU A 223 -1.38 -4.67 -21.38
N PHE A 224 -1.55 -3.91 -20.29
CA PHE A 224 -0.53 -3.75 -19.27
C PHE A 224 -0.18 -5.10 -18.60
N LEU A 225 -1.18 -5.93 -18.32
CA LEU A 225 -1.00 -7.26 -17.72
C LEU A 225 -0.39 -8.31 -18.67
N GLN A 226 -0.48 -8.10 -19.97
CA GLN A 226 0.15 -8.97 -20.98
C GLN A 226 1.59 -8.53 -21.30
N HIS A 227 1.97 -7.31 -20.91
CA HIS A 227 3.32 -6.81 -21.18
C HIS A 227 4.38 -7.64 -20.44
N PRO A 228 5.42 -8.19 -21.11
CA PRO A 228 6.39 -9.08 -20.49
C PRO A 228 7.22 -8.42 -19.38
N HIS A 229 7.36 -7.08 -19.45
CA HIS A 229 8.08 -6.27 -18.46
C HIS A 229 7.17 -5.66 -17.38
N ARG A 230 5.91 -6.12 -17.26
CA ARG A 230 4.98 -5.64 -16.23
C ARG A 230 5.52 -5.87 -14.82
N PRO A 231 4.95 -5.20 -13.80
CA PRO A 231 5.22 -5.56 -12.42
C PRO A 231 4.99 -7.03 -12.11
N VAL A 232 5.86 -7.60 -11.30
CA VAL A 232 5.66 -8.98 -10.81
C VAL A 232 4.59 -9.02 -9.72
N ASP A 233 3.76 -10.05 -9.75
CA ASP A 233 2.60 -10.19 -8.85
C ASP A 233 3.01 -10.24 -7.38
N GLN A 234 4.21 -10.75 -7.09
CA GLN A 234 4.76 -10.83 -5.75
C GLN A 234 4.97 -9.44 -5.14
N LEU A 235 5.38 -8.45 -5.92
CA LEU A 235 5.56 -7.08 -5.43
C LEU A 235 4.21 -6.37 -5.26
N LEU A 236 3.27 -6.57 -6.19
CA LEU A 236 1.90 -6.06 -6.03
C LEU A 236 1.23 -6.64 -4.77
N ARG A 237 1.37 -7.96 -4.55
CA ARG A 237 0.85 -8.65 -3.37
C ARG A 237 1.54 -8.18 -2.09
N TRP A 238 2.85 -7.95 -2.14
CA TRP A 238 3.58 -7.35 -1.02
C TRP A 238 3.03 -5.97 -0.68
N HIS A 239 2.87 -5.08 -1.66
CA HIS A 239 2.33 -3.74 -1.46
C HIS A 239 0.90 -3.79 -0.91
N PHE A 240 0.07 -4.69 -1.42
CA PHE A 240 -1.29 -4.90 -0.92
C PHE A 240 -1.30 -5.34 0.54
N ARG A 241 -0.43 -6.27 0.96
CA ARG A 241 -0.27 -6.63 2.38
C ARG A 241 0.10 -5.43 3.24
N GLN A 242 1.06 -4.61 2.79
CA GLN A 242 1.44 -3.39 3.52
C GLN A 242 0.25 -2.45 3.68
N ALA A 243 -0.55 -2.27 2.63
CA ALA A 243 -1.74 -1.44 2.68
C ALA A 243 -2.82 -1.96 3.63
N VAL A 244 -3.03 -3.28 3.66
CA VAL A 244 -3.95 -3.89 4.63
C VAL A 244 -3.44 -3.70 6.06
N PHE A 245 -2.14 -3.89 6.33
CA PHE A 245 -1.58 -3.63 7.66
C PHE A 245 -1.69 -2.17 8.08
N ALA A 246 -1.33 -1.24 7.19
CA ALA A 246 -1.33 0.19 7.47
C ALA A 246 -2.74 0.73 7.65
N ASN A 247 -3.74 0.23 6.91
CA ASN A 247 -5.08 0.81 6.96
C ASN A 247 -6.06 0.05 7.83
N MET A 248 -5.95 -1.29 7.94
CA MET A 248 -7.00 -2.09 8.55
C MET A 248 -6.69 -2.57 9.96
N ARG A 249 -5.43 -2.90 10.26
CA ARG A 249 -5.06 -3.49 11.56
C ARG A 249 -5.19 -2.48 12.69
N GLY A 250 -5.94 -2.82 13.74
CA GLY A 250 -6.15 -1.96 14.91
C GLY A 250 -6.65 -0.58 14.50
N ALA A 251 -6.06 0.49 15.04
CA ALA A 251 -6.36 1.87 14.66
C ALA A 251 -5.81 2.29 13.27
N GLY A 252 -5.06 1.41 12.61
CA GLY A 252 -4.28 1.74 11.42
C GLY A 252 -3.10 2.66 11.74
N GLU A 253 -2.38 3.05 10.70
CA GLU A 253 -1.26 3.97 10.79
C GLU A 253 -1.73 5.37 11.20
N PRO A 254 -0.93 6.10 12.00
CA PRO A 254 -1.16 7.51 12.26
C PRO A 254 -1.23 8.32 10.96
N ILE A 255 -2.11 9.32 10.91
CA ILE A 255 -2.13 10.27 9.80
C ILE A 255 -1.05 11.31 10.09
N PHE A 256 -0.10 11.44 9.17
CA PHE A 256 0.99 12.41 9.29
C PHE A 256 0.57 13.73 8.62
N GLU A 257 0.73 14.84 9.34
CA GLU A 257 0.76 16.16 8.71
C GLU A 257 2.07 16.30 7.95
N CYS A 258 1.98 16.79 6.71
CA CYS A 258 3.13 16.96 5.83
C CYS A 258 3.22 18.41 5.30
N ASP A 259 2.18 19.23 5.49
CA ASP A 259 2.16 20.65 5.10
C ASP A 259 2.61 21.52 6.28
N PHE A 260 3.90 21.45 6.59
CA PHE A 260 4.48 22.24 7.67
C PHE A 260 4.71 23.69 7.22
N PRO A 261 4.39 24.71 8.05
CA PRO A 261 4.59 26.11 7.71
C PRO A 261 6.03 26.40 7.26
N PRO A 262 6.26 27.33 6.32
CA PRO A 262 7.61 27.73 5.94
C PRO A 262 8.42 28.22 7.15
N GLY A 263 9.61 27.66 7.36
CA GLY A 263 10.48 27.96 8.51
C GLY A 263 10.30 27.05 9.73
N SER A 264 9.44 26.04 9.64
CA SER A 264 9.29 25.03 10.69
C SER A 264 10.51 24.12 10.77
N ASP A 265 10.81 23.65 11.98
CA ASP A 265 11.78 22.57 12.18
C ASP A 265 11.13 21.24 11.82
N ASN A 266 11.04 20.96 10.52
CA ASN A 266 10.43 19.73 10.00
C ASN A 266 11.05 18.47 10.63
N MET A 267 12.32 18.53 11.05
CA MET A 267 13.00 17.41 11.70
C MET A 267 12.53 17.26 13.15
N GLY A 268 12.45 18.37 13.89
CA GLY A 268 11.85 18.41 15.23
C GLY A 268 10.39 17.96 15.25
N GLU A 269 9.61 18.33 14.22
CA GLU A 269 8.21 17.90 14.07
C GLU A 269 8.08 16.41 13.73
N ILE A 270 8.96 15.85 12.89
CA ILE A 270 9.04 14.40 12.66
C ILE A 270 9.43 13.66 13.93
N MET A 271 10.43 14.16 14.67
CA MET A 271 10.91 13.57 15.93
C MET A 271 9.87 13.60 17.06
N GLY A 272 8.99 14.60 17.06
CA GLY A 272 7.87 14.73 18.00
C GLY A 272 6.64 13.88 17.63
N ALA A 273 6.61 13.28 16.44
CA ALA A 273 5.46 12.56 15.92
C ALA A 273 5.53 11.03 16.11
N PRO A 274 4.39 10.31 16.04
CA PRO A 274 4.39 8.85 16.04
C PRO A 274 5.27 8.26 14.94
N LYS A 275 5.92 7.12 15.22
CA LYS A 275 6.88 6.46 14.32
C LYS A 275 8.05 7.36 13.87
N ALA A 276 8.50 8.24 14.77
CA ALA A 276 9.58 9.19 14.50
C ALA A 276 10.84 8.54 13.93
N ALA A 277 11.26 7.38 14.46
CA ALA A 277 12.49 6.71 14.03
C ALA A 277 12.38 6.23 12.57
N GLU A 278 11.29 5.55 12.22
CA GLU A 278 11.05 5.02 10.87
C GLU A 278 10.84 6.15 9.86
N ARG A 279 10.14 7.22 10.26
CA ARG A 279 9.99 8.42 9.43
C ARG A 279 11.30 9.13 9.23
N MET A 280 12.14 9.19 10.27
CA MET A 280 13.43 9.84 10.18
C MET A 280 14.39 9.06 9.27
N GLU A 281 14.41 7.73 9.39
CA GLU A 281 15.18 6.85 8.53
C GLU A 281 14.79 7.02 7.06
N PHE A 282 13.48 7.01 6.77
CA PHE A 282 12.97 7.25 5.42
C PHE A 282 13.34 8.64 4.89
N GLU A 283 13.13 9.70 5.67
CA GLU A 283 13.42 11.08 5.26
C GLU A 283 14.92 11.34 5.06
N LEU A 284 15.78 10.78 5.91
CA LEU A 284 17.24 10.87 5.75
C LEU A 284 17.69 10.15 4.48
N PHE A 285 17.16 8.95 4.20
CA PHE A 285 17.52 8.20 3.00
C PHE A 285 17.10 8.96 1.73
N SER A 286 15.85 9.43 1.68
CA SER A 286 15.34 10.26 0.59
C SER A 286 16.24 11.48 0.31
N ARG A 287 16.71 12.17 1.35
CA ARG A 287 17.61 13.34 1.22
C ARG A 287 19.04 12.98 0.84
N LEU A 288 19.58 11.87 1.36
CA LEU A 288 20.94 11.42 1.02
C LEU A 288 21.02 11.06 -0.46
N VAL A 289 20.05 10.30 -0.97
CA VAL A 289 19.94 9.98 -2.40
C VAL A 289 19.79 11.24 -3.27
N ALA A 290 19.10 12.28 -2.77
CA ALA A 290 19.00 13.57 -3.45
C ALA A 290 20.32 14.37 -3.45
N ASN A 291 21.16 14.24 -2.41
CA ASN A 291 22.37 15.05 -2.21
C ASN A 291 23.64 14.44 -2.83
N ASP A 292 23.75 13.12 -2.93
CA ASP A 292 24.95 12.42 -3.43
C ASP A 292 25.31 12.77 -4.90
N ARG A 293 24.42 13.47 -5.60
CA ARG A 293 24.66 14.00 -6.96
C ARG A 293 24.81 15.52 -7.08
N ARG A 294 24.61 16.32 -6.03
CA ARG A 294 25.06 17.74 -6.05
C ARG A 294 26.59 17.84 -6.01
N GLY A 295 27.26 16.82 -5.48
CA GLY A 295 28.73 16.71 -5.52
C GLY A 295 29.28 16.20 -6.87
N ALA A 296 28.55 15.30 -7.54
CA ALA A 296 29.00 14.65 -8.78
C ALA A 296 28.82 15.52 -10.05
N SER A 297 28.11 16.65 -9.98
CA SER A 297 28.00 17.64 -11.06
C SER A 297 29.02 18.80 -10.94
N SER A 298 29.97 18.69 -10.00
CA SER A 298 30.99 19.71 -9.72
C SER A 298 32.44 19.25 -9.94
N SER A 299 32.65 18.17 -10.73
CA SER A 299 33.97 17.69 -11.12
C SER A 299 34.09 17.51 -12.63
#